data_AF-A0A1G6J2M4-F1
#
_entry.id   AF-A0A1G6J2M4-F1
#
_cell.length_a   1.000
_cell.length_b   1.000
_cell.length_c   1.000
_cell.angle_alpha   90.00
_cell.angle_beta   90.00
_cell.angle_gamma   90.00
#
_symmetry.space_group_name_H-M   'P 1'
#
loop_
_entity.id
_entity.type
_entity.pdbx_description
1 polymer ?
#
loop_
_entity_poly.entity_id
_entity_poly.type
_entity_poly.pdbx_seq_one_letter_code
_entity_poly.pdbx_strand_id
1 'polypeptide(L)'
;MYVISGFDGRPLNLDKIQYLPDDLLEYNKKQLQTMADAALQDYQHIIKSDKLDLNVLAAVDKYYDRKRIAEIISKSDPTDFSNDYVIEVCEFGATLGHLFNQVDGYGWLYSHPYFHSIIVHKDTGFGITVFDWAIKKFSEYGVDDGFAAKFKMALESVKQAR
;
A
#
# COMPACT_ATOMS: atom_id res chain seq x y z
N MET A 1 5.10 -9.14 6.48
CA MET A 1 3.82 -9.56 7.08
C MET A 1 4.10 -9.90 8.53
N TYR A 2 3.18 -9.57 9.43
CA TYR A 2 3.25 -9.93 10.84
C TYR A 2 1.84 -10.17 11.37
N VAL A 3 1.67 -10.90 12.48
CA VAL A 3 0.37 -10.98 13.15
C VAL A 3 0.23 -9.77 14.06
N ILE A 4 -0.87 -9.02 13.95
CA ILE A 4 -1.06 -7.81 14.75
C ILE A 4 -1.11 -8.14 16.24
N SER A 5 -0.57 -7.23 17.05
CA SER A 5 -0.68 -7.32 18.50
C SER A 5 -2.16 -7.27 18.90
N GLY A 6 -2.62 -8.24 19.69
CA GLY A 6 -4.02 -8.33 20.13
C GLY A 6 -4.91 -9.28 19.32
N PHE A 7 -4.39 -9.97 18.29
CA PHE A 7 -5.10 -11.10 17.69
C PHE A 7 -5.13 -12.30 18.64
N ASP A 8 -6.32 -12.73 19.06
CA ASP A 8 -6.56 -13.80 20.03
C ASP A 8 -7.04 -15.11 19.37
N GLY A 9 -6.88 -15.24 18.05
CA GLY A 9 -7.38 -16.38 17.28
C GLY A 9 -8.84 -16.25 16.83
N ARG A 10 -9.46 -15.07 16.99
CA ARG A 10 -10.83 -14.80 16.52
C ARG A 10 -10.86 -13.72 15.44
N PRO A 11 -11.85 -13.76 14.52
CA PRO A 11 -12.01 -12.73 13.52
C PRO A 11 -12.07 -11.32 14.12
N LEU A 12 -11.20 -10.44 13.63
CA LEU A 12 -11.11 -9.05 14.04
C LEU A 12 -12.29 -8.25 13.49
N ASN A 13 -12.89 -7.43 14.34
CA ASN A 13 -13.77 -6.35 13.91
C ASN A 13 -12.95 -5.07 13.83
N LEU A 14 -12.56 -4.69 12.61
CA LEU A 14 -11.68 -3.53 12.36
C LEU A 14 -12.29 -2.22 12.87
N ASP A 15 -13.62 -2.06 12.79
CA ASP A 15 -14.31 -0.86 13.29
C ASP A 15 -14.20 -0.73 14.82
N LYS A 16 -14.18 -1.86 15.54
CA LYS A 16 -14.05 -1.86 17.01
C LYS A 16 -12.63 -1.65 17.50
N ILE A 17 -11.62 -2.06 16.72
CA ILE A 17 -10.21 -1.92 17.11
C ILE A 17 -9.57 -0.65 16.54
N GLN A 18 -10.29 0.12 15.73
CA GLN A 18 -9.85 1.41 15.26
C GLN A 18 -9.66 2.37 16.45
N TYR A 19 -8.46 2.94 16.57
CA TYR A 19 -8.07 3.77 17.73
C TYR A 19 -8.02 5.26 17.40
N LEU A 20 -8.26 5.62 16.13
CA LEU A 20 -8.29 7.02 15.72
C LEU A 20 -9.64 7.64 16.13
N PRO A 21 -9.63 8.87 16.65
CA PRO A 21 -10.83 9.70 16.75
C PRO A 21 -11.54 9.82 15.38
N ASP A 22 -12.86 9.97 15.38
CA ASP A 22 -13.69 9.94 14.17
C ASP A 22 -13.24 10.96 13.10
N ASP A 23 -12.84 12.16 13.50
CA ASP A 23 -12.35 13.20 12.60
C ASP A 23 -11.05 12.81 11.91
N LEU A 24 -10.08 12.27 12.66
CA LEU A 24 -8.83 11.75 12.10
C LEU A 24 -9.04 10.49 11.28
N LEU A 25 -9.98 9.62 11.66
CA LEU A 25 -10.32 8.43 10.91
C LEU A 25 -10.87 8.79 9.53
N GLU A 26 -11.87 9.68 9.47
CA GLU A 26 -12.46 10.13 8.21
C GLU A 26 -11.47 10.92 7.36
N TYR A 27 -10.60 11.73 7.99
CA TYR A 27 -9.50 12.39 7.29
C TYR A 27 -8.56 11.38 6.62
N ASN A 28 -8.06 10.37 7.34
CA ASN A 28 -7.10 9.40 6.78
C ASN A 28 -7.75 8.48 5.74
N LYS A 29 -9.02 8.09 5.91
CA LYS A 29 -9.80 7.39 4.86
C LYS A 29 -9.81 8.19 3.56
N LYS A 30 -10.14 9.48 3.67
CA LYS A 30 -10.16 10.39 2.52
C LYS A 30 -8.78 10.55 1.88
N GLN A 31 -7.72 10.72 2.69
CA GLN A 31 -6.35 10.82 2.18
C GLN A 31 -5.94 9.58 1.39
N LEU A 32 -6.19 8.38 1.91
CA LEU A 32 -5.87 7.12 1.22
C LEU A 32 -6.66 6.96 -0.08
N GLN A 33 -7.94 7.33 -0.09
CA GLN A 33 -8.74 7.30 -1.30
C GLN A 33 -8.23 8.31 -2.33
N THR A 34 -7.97 9.56 -1.92
CA THR A 34 -7.40 10.59 -2.81
C THR A 34 -6.06 10.16 -3.39
N MET A 35 -5.21 9.52 -2.60
CA MET A 35 -3.91 9.02 -3.07
C MET A 35 -4.06 7.88 -4.08
N ALA A 36 -5.02 6.96 -3.87
CA ALA A 36 -5.31 5.91 -4.84
C ALA A 36 -5.90 6.47 -6.15
N ASP A 37 -6.76 7.48 -6.06
CA ASP A 37 -7.33 8.15 -7.23
C ASP A 37 -6.26 8.92 -8.01
N ALA A 38 -5.36 9.62 -7.31
CA ALA A 38 -4.20 10.30 -7.90
C ALA A 38 -3.28 9.30 -8.60
N ALA A 39 -2.91 8.21 -7.93
CA ALA A 39 -2.10 7.13 -8.50
C ALA A 39 -2.69 6.60 -9.81
N LEU A 40 -4.01 6.39 -9.89
CA LEU A 40 -4.66 5.95 -11.12
C LEU A 40 -4.50 6.97 -12.26
N GLN A 41 -4.64 8.27 -11.97
CA GLN A 41 -4.46 9.33 -12.98
C GLN A 41 -2.99 9.43 -13.41
N ASP A 42 -2.08 9.38 -12.46
CA ASP A 42 -0.66 9.53 -12.73
C ASP A 42 -0.16 8.33 -13.53
N TYR A 43 -0.56 7.10 -13.18
CA TYR A 43 -0.18 5.89 -13.94
C TYR A 43 -0.71 5.83 -15.38
N GLN A 44 -1.59 6.74 -15.81
CA GLN A 44 -2.04 6.80 -17.20
C GLN A 44 -0.92 7.08 -18.20
N HIS A 45 0.21 7.64 -17.78
CA HIS A 45 1.38 7.79 -18.65
C HIS A 45 2.17 6.48 -18.85
N ILE A 46 1.96 5.51 -17.95
CA ILE A 46 2.60 4.18 -17.96
C ILE A 46 1.71 3.17 -18.68
N ILE A 47 0.43 3.12 -18.32
CA ILE A 47 -0.57 2.19 -18.86
C ILE A 47 -1.95 2.85 -18.84
N LYS A 48 -2.70 2.74 -19.95
CA LYS A 48 -4.09 3.22 -19.98
C LYS A 48 -5.00 2.23 -19.27
N SER A 49 -5.70 2.70 -18.24
CA SER A 49 -6.63 1.90 -17.44
C SER A 49 -7.73 2.76 -16.85
N ASP A 50 -8.91 2.20 -16.64
CA ASP A 50 -10.04 2.86 -15.97
C ASP A 50 -10.09 2.57 -14.45
N LYS A 51 -9.24 1.67 -13.97
CA LYS A 51 -9.17 1.27 -12.56
C LYS A 51 -7.78 0.80 -12.15
N LEU A 52 -7.52 0.78 -10.84
CA LEU A 52 -6.38 0.09 -10.27
C LEU A 52 -6.67 -1.41 -10.23
N ASP A 53 -5.81 -2.21 -10.88
CA ASP A 53 -5.82 -3.66 -10.83
C ASP A 53 -4.40 -4.24 -10.84
N LEU A 54 -4.26 -5.56 -10.85
CA LEU A 54 -2.95 -6.21 -10.86
C LEU A 54 -2.17 -5.99 -12.16
N ASN A 55 -2.83 -5.64 -13.28
CA ASN A 55 -2.13 -5.30 -14.52
C ASN A 55 -1.49 -3.93 -14.39
N VAL A 56 -2.21 -2.96 -13.81
CA VAL A 56 -1.65 -1.64 -13.47
C VAL A 56 -0.47 -1.79 -12.52
N LEU A 57 -0.64 -2.53 -11.41
CA LEU A 57 0.46 -2.77 -10.47
C LEU A 57 1.70 -3.37 -11.14
N ALA A 58 1.51 -4.39 -12.00
CA ALA A 58 2.63 -5.02 -12.70
C ALA A 58 3.32 -4.07 -13.70
N ALA A 59 2.55 -3.24 -14.40
CA ALA A 59 3.10 -2.26 -15.34
C ALA A 59 3.90 -1.17 -14.63
N VAL A 60 3.36 -0.63 -13.53
CA VAL A 60 4.01 0.37 -12.67
C VAL A 60 5.28 -0.18 -12.03
N ASP A 61 5.21 -1.37 -11.46
CA ASP A 61 6.36 -2.06 -10.87
C ASP A 61 7.49 -2.26 -11.89
N LYS A 62 7.15 -2.67 -13.12
CA LYS A 62 8.13 -2.78 -14.20
C LYS A 62 8.65 -1.42 -14.69
N TYR A 63 7.82 -0.39 -14.66
CA TYR A 63 8.18 0.95 -15.11
C TYR A 63 9.20 1.59 -14.17
N TYR A 64 9.02 1.49 -12.85
CA TYR A 64 9.98 1.99 -11.86
C TYR A 64 11.12 0.99 -11.67
N ASP A 65 12.05 0.99 -12.63
CA ASP A 65 13.30 0.26 -12.56
C ASP A 65 14.37 1.01 -11.74
N ARG A 66 15.53 0.37 -11.55
CA ARG A 66 16.68 0.94 -10.81
C ARG A 66 17.08 2.32 -11.32
N LYS A 67 17.10 2.51 -12.64
CA LYS A 67 17.55 3.75 -13.25
C LYS A 67 16.59 4.89 -12.94
N ARG A 68 15.29 4.66 -13.14
CA ARG A 68 14.25 5.67 -12.91
C ARG A 68 14.10 6.02 -11.44
N ILE A 69 14.16 5.03 -10.55
CA ILE A 69 14.14 5.29 -9.10
C ILE A 69 15.33 6.15 -8.71
N ALA A 70 16.54 5.84 -9.20
CA ALA A 70 17.72 6.66 -8.94
C ALA A 70 17.56 8.09 -9.48
N GLU A 71 16.98 8.26 -10.67
CA GLU A 71 16.70 9.59 -11.24
C GLU A 71 15.71 10.39 -10.38
N ILE A 72 14.62 9.77 -9.91
CA ILE A 72 13.62 10.42 -9.04
C ILE A 72 14.26 10.85 -7.72
N ILE A 73 15.01 9.94 -7.08
CA ILE A 73 15.72 10.24 -5.83
C ILE A 73 16.70 11.39 -6.03
N SER A 74 17.47 11.40 -7.13
CA SER A 74 18.48 12.42 -7.40
C SER A 74 17.91 13.83 -7.61
N LYS A 75 16.64 13.93 -8.03
CA LYS A 75 15.94 15.20 -8.27
C LYS A 75 15.10 15.66 -7.09
N SER A 76 14.84 14.78 -6.13
CA SER A 76 13.96 15.04 -5.00
C SER A 76 14.71 15.75 -3.88
N ASP A 77 14.25 16.94 -3.49
CA ASP A 77 14.77 17.64 -2.31
C ASP A 77 14.30 16.91 -1.03
N PRO A 78 15.21 16.38 -0.19
CA PRO A 78 14.83 15.65 1.02
C PRO A 78 14.15 16.53 2.09
N THR A 79 14.18 17.86 1.95
CA THR A 79 13.49 18.79 2.85
C THR A 79 12.07 19.12 2.40
N ASP A 80 11.70 18.78 1.16
CA ASP A 80 10.35 18.95 0.61
C ASP A 80 9.55 17.66 0.73
N PHE A 81 8.56 17.63 1.61
CA PHE A 81 7.66 16.47 1.78
C PHE A 81 6.65 16.29 0.64
N SER A 82 6.66 17.17 -0.36
CA SER A 82 5.87 17.07 -1.60
C SER A 82 6.73 16.71 -2.81
N ASN A 83 7.96 16.24 -2.60
CA ASN A 83 8.84 15.84 -3.71
C ASN A 83 8.33 14.59 -4.43
N ASP A 84 8.80 14.41 -5.67
CA ASP A 84 8.40 13.30 -6.55
C ASP A 84 8.62 11.93 -5.89
N TYR A 85 9.73 11.71 -5.18
CA TYR A 85 9.98 10.44 -4.50
C TYR A 85 8.90 10.11 -3.47
N VAL A 86 8.52 11.08 -2.62
CA VAL A 86 7.50 10.88 -1.58
C VAL A 86 6.14 10.62 -2.22
N ILE A 87 5.78 11.37 -3.26
CA ILE A 87 4.52 11.18 -4.00
C ILE A 87 4.45 9.75 -4.54
N GLU A 88 5.48 9.31 -5.28
CA GLU A 88 5.52 8.00 -5.93
C GLU A 88 5.45 6.83 -4.92
N VAL A 89 6.15 6.96 -3.79
CA VAL A 89 6.09 5.96 -2.71
C VAL A 89 4.69 5.89 -2.10
N CYS A 90 4.07 7.05 -1.83
CA CYS A 90 2.74 7.12 -1.24
C CYS A 90 1.66 6.59 -2.20
N GLU A 91 1.73 6.92 -3.48
CA GLU A 91 0.83 6.41 -4.52
C GLU A 91 0.94 4.90 -4.71
N PHE A 92 2.17 4.38 -4.73
CA PHE A 92 2.38 2.93 -4.84
C PHE A 92 1.87 2.18 -3.61
N GLY A 93 2.10 2.73 -2.40
CA GLY A 93 1.57 2.18 -1.15
C GLY A 93 0.05 2.21 -1.09
N ALA A 94 -0.57 3.32 -1.50
CA ALA A 94 -2.02 3.46 -1.60
C ALA A 94 -2.61 2.50 -2.64
N THR A 95 -1.94 2.30 -3.77
CA THR A 95 -2.33 1.32 -4.80
C THR A 95 -2.36 -0.10 -4.24
N LEU A 96 -1.29 -0.53 -3.56
CA LEU A 96 -1.25 -1.84 -2.91
C LEU A 96 -2.37 -2.00 -1.88
N GLY A 97 -2.57 -0.98 -1.04
CA GLY A 97 -3.64 -0.99 -0.05
C GLY A 97 -5.04 -1.04 -0.64
N HIS A 98 -5.29 -0.27 -1.70
CA HIS A 98 -6.54 -0.30 -2.46
C HIS A 98 -6.83 -1.70 -3.00
N LEU A 99 -5.83 -2.34 -3.62
CA LEU A 99 -5.97 -3.69 -4.19
C LEU A 99 -6.25 -4.74 -3.11
N PHE A 100 -5.57 -4.69 -1.96
CA PHE A 100 -5.88 -5.62 -0.87
C PHE A 100 -7.27 -5.39 -0.30
N ASN A 101 -7.71 -4.14 -0.18
CA ASN A 101 -9.02 -3.79 0.36
C ASN A 101 -10.20 -4.24 -0.54
N GLN A 102 -9.94 -4.60 -1.79
CA GLN A 102 -10.90 -5.25 -2.70
C GLN A 102 -11.01 -6.78 -2.48
N VAL A 103 -10.12 -7.38 -1.69
CA VAL A 103 -10.11 -8.82 -1.42
C VAL A 103 -10.86 -9.11 -0.12
N ASP A 104 -11.81 -10.04 -0.19
CA ASP A 104 -12.59 -10.48 0.96
C ASP A 104 -11.70 -10.88 2.14
N GLY A 105 -12.08 -10.43 3.34
CA GLY A 105 -11.35 -10.68 4.57
C GLY A 105 -10.25 -9.66 4.88
N TYR A 106 -9.82 -8.84 3.92
CA TYR A 106 -8.88 -7.76 4.18
C TYR A 106 -9.60 -6.45 4.49
N GLY A 107 -8.91 -5.54 5.17
CA GLY A 107 -9.36 -4.18 5.40
C GLY A 107 -8.28 -3.30 6.01
N TRP A 108 -8.48 -1.99 5.95
CA TRP A 108 -7.58 -1.03 6.57
C TRP A 108 -7.74 -1.00 8.10
N LEU A 109 -6.60 -0.97 8.80
CA LEU A 109 -6.49 -0.42 10.14
C LEU A 109 -5.78 0.93 10.00
N TYR A 110 -6.53 2.02 10.15
CA TYR A 110 -6.07 3.36 9.84
C TYR A 110 -5.17 3.90 10.95
N SER A 111 -4.15 4.66 10.55
CA SER A 111 -3.24 5.38 11.45
C SER A 111 -3.06 6.82 10.99
N HIS A 112 -2.51 7.64 11.88
CA HIS A 112 -2.11 9.01 11.57
C HIS A 112 -0.62 9.18 11.87
N PRO A 113 0.17 9.71 10.92
CA PRO A 113 -0.20 10.05 9.54
C PRO A 113 -0.63 8.83 8.70
N TYR A 114 -1.37 9.06 7.61
CA TYR A 114 -2.05 7.98 6.84
C TYR A 114 -1.11 6.88 6.35
N PHE A 115 0.17 7.20 6.07
CA PHE A 115 1.17 6.25 5.60
C PHE A 115 1.64 5.25 6.67
N HIS A 116 1.21 5.40 7.92
CA HIS A 116 1.33 4.36 8.94
C HIS A 116 0.16 3.37 8.95
N SER A 117 -0.85 3.57 8.11
CA SER A 117 -1.99 2.65 8.01
C SER A 117 -1.54 1.33 7.43
N ILE A 118 -2.17 0.25 7.89
CA ILE A 118 -1.85 -1.11 7.46
C ILE A 118 -3.10 -1.80 6.93
N ILE A 119 -2.88 -2.78 6.07
CA ILE A 119 -3.90 -3.74 5.67
C ILE A 119 -3.87 -4.91 6.65
N VAL A 120 -5.04 -5.34 7.12
CA VAL A 120 -5.18 -6.47 8.04
C VAL A 120 -6.14 -7.51 7.45
N HIS A 121 -5.74 -8.77 7.46
CA HIS A 121 -6.66 -9.88 7.24
C HIS A 121 -7.42 -10.20 8.55
N LYS A 122 -8.73 -10.02 8.52
CA LYS A 122 -9.61 -10.08 9.71
C LYS A 122 -9.55 -11.43 10.42
N ASP A 123 -9.52 -12.54 9.69
CA ASP A 123 -9.63 -13.86 10.30
C ASP A 123 -8.33 -14.40 10.91
N THR A 124 -7.19 -13.88 10.46
CA THR A 124 -5.86 -14.38 10.87
C THR A 124 -5.03 -13.34 11.60
N GLY A 125 -5.49 -12.08 11.62
CA GLY A 125 -4.75 -10.96 12.16
C GLY A 125 -3.49 -10.60 11.39
N PHE A 126 -3.27 -11.12 10.19
CA PHE A 126 -2.08 -10.77 9.41
C PHE A 126 -2.12 -9.31 8.93
N GLY A 127 -1.15 -8.53 9.41
CA GLY A 127 -0.87 -7.16 9.00
C GLY A 127 0.14 -7.08 7.84
N ILE A 128 -0.15 -6.18 6.92
CA ILE A 128 0.65 -5.84 5.74
C ILE A 128 0.89 -4.33 5.75
N THR A 129 2.15 -3.93 5.94
CA THR A 129 2.61 -2.54 5.86
C THR A 129 2.87 -2.15 4.41
N VAL A 130 1.80 -1.81 3.70
CA VAL A 130 1.87 -1.52 2.24
C VAL A 130 2.76 -0.32 1.91
N PHE A 131 2.93 0.64 2.82
CA PHE A 131 3.84 1.76 2.64
C PHE A 131 5.32 1.38 2.85
N ASP A 132 5.65 0.51 3.80
CA ASP A 132 7.01 -0.04 3.92
C ASP A 132 7.38 -0.86 2.67
N TRP A 133 6.40 -1.55 2.11
CA TRP A 133 6.53 -2.28 0.85
C TRP A 133 6.85 -1.33 -0.30
N ALA A 134 6.17 -0.19 -0.38
CA ALA A 134 6.46 0.86 -1.35
C ALA A 134 7.86 1.46 -1.13
N ILE A 135 8.23 1.83 0.10
CA ILE A 135 9.59 2.33 0.40
C ILE A 135 10.64 1.30 -0.05
N LYS A 136 10.39 0.01 0.20
CA LYS A 136 11.28 -1.05 -0.24
C LYS A 136 11.35 -1.14 -1.78
N LYS A 137 10.22 -0.99 -2.51
CA LYS A 137 10.20 -0.92 -3.98
C LYS A 137 11.10 0.20 -4.50
N PHE A 138 10.98 1.39 -3.93
CA PHE A 138 11.74 2.58 -4.33
C PHE A 138 13.13 2.65 -3.67
N SER A 139 13.67 1.50 -3.25
CA SER A 139 15.02 1.38 -2.69
C SER A 139 15.89 0.42 -3.52
N GLU A 140 17.21 0.51 -3.36
CA GLU A 140 18.17 -0.38 -4.02
C GLU A 140 17.89 -1.88 -3.77
N TYR A 141 17.27 -2.21 -2.63
CA TYR A 141 17.08 -3.58 -2.18
C TYR A 141 15.81 -4.26 -2.71
N GLY A 142 14.75 -3.50 -3.01
CA GLY A 142 13.44 -4.06 -3.33
C GLY A 142 12.90 -3.72 -4.71
N VAL A 143 13.65 -2.95 -5.49
CA VAL A 143 13.31 -2.56 -6.86
C VAL A 143 12.97 -3.74 -7.78
N ASP A 144 13.55 -4.92 -7.55
CA ASP A 144 13.33 -6.11 -8.39
C ASP A 144 12.44 -7.18 -7.70
N ASP A 145 11.76 -6.85 -6.58
CA ASP A 145 10.96 -7.81 -5.79
C ASP A 145 9.75 -8.38 -6.55
N GLY A 146 9.24 -7.71 -7.59
CA GLY A 146 8.05 -8.14 -8.34
C GLY A 146 6.76 -8.06 -7.50
N PHE A 147 6.18 -6.88 -7.35
CA PHE A 147 5.10 -6.62 -6.40
C PHE A 147 3.76 -7.26 -6.76
N ALA A 148 3.46 -7.46 -8.04
CA ALA A 148 2.28 -8.24 -8.43
C ALA A 148 2.38 -9.71 -8.01
N ALA A 149 3.56 -10.32 -8.08
CA ALA A 149 3.80 -11.67 -7.60
C ALA A 149 3.78 -11.71 -6.07
N LYS A 150 4.45 -10.76 -5.41
CA LYS A 150 4.46 -10.61 -3.95
C LYS A 150 3.05 -10.44 -3.37
N PHE A 151 2.18 -9.67 -4.03
CA PHE A 151 0.78 -9.52 -3.68
C PHE A 151 0.05 -10.87 -3.68
N LYS A 152 0.18 -11.64 -4.77
CA LYS A 152 -0.45 -12.98 -4.88
C LYS A 152 0.08 -13.94 -3.81
N MET A 153 1.39 -13.96 -3.57
CA MET A 153 2.00 -14.79 -2.53
C MET A 153 1.50 -14.43 -1.13
N ALA A 154 1.27 -13.14 -0.86
CA ALA A 154 0.71 -12.70 0.41
C ALA A 154 -0.72 -13.23 0.62
N LEU A 155 -1.56 -13.21 -0.41
CA LEU A 155 -2.90 -13.79 -0.36
C LEU A 155 -2.85 -15.32 -0.14
N GLU A 156 -1.94 -16.02 -0.80
CA GLU A 156 -1.78 -17.47 -0.64
C GLU A 156 -1.27 -17.87 0.75
N SER A 157 -0.34 -17.10 1.29
CA SER A 157 0.23 -17.34 2.64
C SER A 157 -0.85 -17.30 3.72
N VAL A 158 -1.84 -16.42 3.57
CA VAL A 158 -2.97 -16.33 4.50
C VAL A 158 -3.92 -17.52 4.38
N LYS A 159 -4.12 -18.06 3.16
CA LYS A 159 -4.94 -19.28 2.95
C LYS A 159 -4.32 -20.50 3.61
N GLN A 160 -2.99 -20.59 3.66
CA GLN A 160 -2.28 -21.71 4.28
C GLN A 160 -2.21 -21.63 5.82
N ALA A 161 -2.49 -20.47 6.39
CA ALA A 161 -2.49 -20.23 7.83
C ALA A 161 -3.86 -20.44 8.50
N ARG A 162 -4.89 -20.77 7.73
CA ARG A 162 -6.21 -21.23 8.20
C ARG A 162 -6.19 -22.75 8.35
#